data_AF-A0A3M1GC53-F1
#
_entry.id   AF-A0A3M1GC53-F1
#
_cell.length_a   1.000
_cell.length_b   1.000
_cell.length_c   1.000
_cell.angle_alpha   90.00
_cell.angle_beta   90.00
_cell.angle_gamma   90.00
#
_symmetry.space_group_name_H-M   'P 1'
#
loop_
_entity.id
_entity.type
_entity.pdbx_description
1 polymer ?
#
loop_
_entity_poly.entity_id
_entity_poly.type
_entity_poly.pdbx_seq_one_letter_code
_entity_poly.pdbx_strand_id
1 'polypeptide(L)'
;VVYDASAGMVNVSERRGGFIFTTVVPYPFFPKIVNLNRDHIVTKDVEALTLGYTSPIKDRTGKDLQFIYLARTTARSGLLGKPLYVAFNRTFPPGAFSGPPETVAALVAGRFRTAYKDKDPEVKEGTTRIVVVGNAELADDDFIKAPENGKFLLNAVDYLAEDESLISIRSKQVKTRPIKKVSAGLEKVIRYATILLPPVIVVFGGMVIWGLRRSRRVQL
;
A
#
# COMPACT_ATOMS: atom_id res chain seq x y z
N VAL A 1 10.93 12.27 0.60
CA VAL A 1 9.52 11.82 0.72
C VAL A 1 9.25 10.78 -0.35
N VAL A 2 8.47 9.75 -0.03
CA VAL A 2 8.04 8.72 -0.97
C VAL A 2 6.80 9.20 -1.72
N TYR A 3 6.71 8.86 -3.01
CA TYR A 3 5.49 9.01 -3.78
C TYR A 3 5.12 7.69 -4.47
N ASP A 4 3.82 7.44 -4.66
CA ASP A 4 3.31 6.19 -5.22
C ASP A 4 2.16 6.46 -6.19
N ALA A 5 2.09 5.68 -7.28
CA ALA A 5 0.95 5.71 -8.20
C ALA A 5 -0.33 5.13 -7.58
N SER A 6 -0.22 4.36 -6.50
CA SER A 6 -1.30 4.07 -5.58
C SER A 6 -1.45 5.23 -4.59
N ALA A 7 -2.29 6.20 -4.96
CA ALA A 7 -2.46 7.45 -4.23
C ALA A 7 -3.85 7.59 -3.62
N GLY A 8 -3.93 8.30 -2.50
CA GLY A 8 -5.16 8.89 -1.98
C GLY A 8 -5.63 10.06 -2.84
N MET A 9 -6.88 10.47 -2.64
CA MET A 9 -7.50 11.57 -3.38
C MET A 9 -7.50 12.84 -2.52
N VAL A 10 -7.25 13.99 -3.14
CA VAL A 10 -7.31 15.29 -2.48
C VAL A 10 -8.23 16.24 -3.24
N ASN A 11 -8.90 17.13 -2.51
CA ASN A 11 -9.73 18.18 -3.08
C ASN A 11 -8.85 19.38 -3.42
N VAL A 12 -8.81 19.77 -4.70
CA VAL A 12 -8.11 20.97 -5.16
C VAL A 12 -9.12 21.95 -5.68
N SER A 13 -9.12 23.15 -5.12
CA SER A 13 -9.99 24.26 -5.56
C SER A 13 -9.20 25.23 -6.41
N GLU A 14 -9.58 25.38 -7.68
CA GLU A 14 -8.99 26.34 -8.61
C GLU A 14 -10.01 27.41 -8.98
N ARG A 15 -9.60 28.68 -8.96
CA ARG A 15 -10.39 29.77 -9.51
C ARG A 15 -10.14 29.85 -11.02
N ARG A 16 -11.17 29.58 -11.82
CA ARG A 16 -11.14 29.74 -13.28
C ARG A 16 -12.11 30.84 -13.66
N GLY A 17 -11.58 32.02 -13.96
CA GLY A 17 -12.37 33.24 -14.16
C GLY A 17 -13.10 33.67 -12.89
N GLY A 18 -14.42 33.86 -12.99
CA GLY A 18 -15.29 34.26 -11.87
C GLY A 18 -15.75 33.11 -10.95
N PHE A 19 -15.47 31.85 -11.29
CA PHE A 19 -15.98 30.68 -10.58
C PHE A 19 -14.85 29.88 -9.89
N ILE A 20 -15.19 29.24 -8.77
CA ILE A 20 -14.31 28.29 -8.07
C ILE A 20 -14.76 26.87 -8.46
N PHE A 21 -13.82 26.08 -8.98
CA PHE A 21 -14.03 24.67 -9.28
C PHE A 21 -13.22 23.82 -8.30
N THR A 22 -13.90 22.97 -7.54
CA THR A 22 -13.25 21.96 -6.69
C THR A 22 -13.23 20.63 -7.44
N THR A 23 -12.04 20.12 -7.72
CA THR A 23 -11.85 18.83 -8.38
C THR A 23 -11.11 17.86 -7.45
N VAL A 24 -11.48 16.59 -7.53
CA VAL A 24 -10.87 15.51 -6.75
C VAL A 24 -9.79 14.87 -7.61
N VAL A 25 -8.52 14.96 -7.20
CA VAL A 25 -7.39 14.41 -7.97
C VAL A 25 -6.56 13.45 -7.13
N PRO A 26 -6.00 12.37 -7.72
CA PRO A 26 -5.07 11.49 -7.03
C PRO A 26 -3.77 12.24 -6.73
N TYR A 27 -3.27 12.16 -5.50
CA TYR A 27 -2.08 12.88 -5.08
C TYR A 27 -0.96 11.92 -4.64
N PRO A 28 0.07 11.70 -5.49
CA PRO A 28 1.09 10.68 -5.26
C PRO A 28 1.87 10.77 -3.94
N PHE A 29 1.94 11.95 -3.32
CA PHE A 29 2.60 12.15 -2.04
C PHE A 29 1.76 11.72 -0.84
N PHE A 30 0.48 11.35 -1.06
CA PHE A 30 -0.39 10.66 -0.09
C PHE A 30 -0.56 9.20 -0.54
N PRO A 31 0.51 8.38 -0.52
CA PRO A 31 0.42 7.00 -0.95
C PRO A 31 -0.64 6.22 -0.15
N LYS A 32 -1.50 5.52 -0.90
CA LYS A 32 -2.40 4.49 -0.41
C LYS A 32 -1.67 3.13 -0.48
N ILE A 33 -1.08 2.76 0.65
CA ILE A 33 -0.27 1.56 0.84
C ILE A 33 -1.16 0.33 0.97
N VAL A 34 -1.08 -0.58 0.00
CA VAL A 34 -1.82 -1.86 -0.01
C VAL A 34 -0.89 -3.08 0.16
N ASN A 35 0.42 -2.87 0.02
CA ASN A 35 1.44 -3.89 0.20
C ASN A 35 1.85 -3.96 1.68
N LEU A 36 0.97 -4.59 2.46
CA LEU A 36 1.09 -4.78 3.90
C LEU A 36 1.55 -6.21 4.21
N ASN A 37 2.36 -6.39 5.26
CA ASN A 37 2.79 -7.70 5.72
C ASN A 37 1.60 -8.46 6.30
N ARG A 38 1.14 -9.51 5.61
CA ARG A 38 -0.07 -10.25 5.99
C ARG A 38 0.18 -11.32 7.05
N ASP A 39 1.44 -11.64 7.29
CA ASP A 39 1.84 -12.64 8.28
C ASP A 39 1.98 -12.01 9.69
N HIS A 40 2.09 -10.68 9.77
CA HIS A 40 2.23 -9.96 11.03
C HIS A 40 0.89 -9.53 11.62
N ILE A 41 0.67 -9.76 12.93
CA ILE A 41 -0.61 -9.49 13.61
C ILE A 41 -1.08 -8.03 13.50
N VAL A 42 -0.14 -7.08 13.49
CA VAL A 42 -0.43 -5.63 13.37
C VAL A 42 -1.11 -5.28 12.04
N THR A 43 -0.79 -6.00 10.95
CA THR A 43 -1.19 -5.65 9.58
C THR A 43 -1.97 -6.74 8.84
N LYS A 44 -2.16 -7.92 9.44
CA LYS A 44 -2.88 -9.06 8.82
C LYS A 44 -4.33 -8.76 8.43
N ASP A 45 -4.94 -7.78 9.06
CA ASP A 45 -6.35 -7.40 8.86
C ASP A 45 -6.55 -5.93 8.47
N VAL A 46 -5.48 -5.17 8.31
CA VAL A 46 -5.49 -3.77 7.83
C VAL A 46 -5.52 -3.79 6.31
N GLU A 47 -6.52 -3.22 5.64
CA GLU A 47 -6.62 -3.38 4.18
C GLU A 47 -5.66 -2.47 3.41
N ALA A 48 -5.55 -1.22 3.84
CA ALA A 48 -4.66 -0.21 3.28
C ALA A 48 -4.19 0.78 4.36
N LEU A 49 -3.15 1.56 4.09
CA LEU A 49 -2.81 2.74 4.88
C LEU A 49 -2.71 3.94 3.96
N THR A 50 -3.19 5.10 4.41
CA THR A 50 -2.99 6.36 3.68
C THR A 50 -2.03 7.22 4.48
N LEU A 51 -0.82 7.43 3.97
CA LEU A 51 0.22 8.15 4.70
C LEU A 51 0.58 9.45 3.96
N GLY A 52 0.38 10.61 4.58
CA GLY A 52 0.76 11.89 4.01
C GLY A 52 2.27 12.10 4.05
N TYR A 53 2.88 12.55 2.96
CA TYR A 53 4.29 12.97 2.93
C TYR A 53 5.28 11.97 3.57
N THR A 54 4.99 10.67 3.46
CA THR A 54 5.73 9.64 4.20
C THR A 54 7.19 9.55 3.77
N SER A 55 8.05 9.19 4.70
CA SER A 55 9.47 8.93 4.49
C SER A 55 9.78 7.43 4.43
N PRO A 56 10.80 7.03 3.65
CA PRO A 56 11.23 5.64 3.63
C PRO A 56 12.01 5.31 4.91
N ILE A 57 11.80 4.12 5.42
CA ILE A 57 12.53 3.54 6.55
C ILE A 57 13.55 2.56 5.98
N LYS A 58 14.83 2.80 6.28
CA LYS A 58 15.92 1.91 5.90
C LYS A 58 16.34 1.06 7.08
N ASP A 59 16.47 -0.24 6.84
CA ASP A 59 17.01 -1.14 7.82
C ASP A 59 18.50 -0.84 8.06
N ARG A 60 18.84 -0.51 9.30
CA ARG A 60 20.21 -0.31 9.81
C ARG A 60 20.46 -1.16 11.06
N THR A 61 19.63 -2.18 11.23
CA THR A 61 19.61 -3.03 12.41
C THR A 61 20.83 -3.96 12.41
N GLY A 62 21.43 -4.14 13.58
CA GLY A 62 22.52 -5.11 13.78
C GLY A 62 22.01 -6.53 13.98
N LYS A 63 22.90 -7.45 14.36
CA LYS A 63 22.54 -8.87 14.59
C LYS A 63 21.57 -9.10 15.76
N ASP A 64 21.50 -8.17 16.71
CA ASP A 64 20.72 -8.32 17.96
C ASP A 64 19.25 -7.90 17.82
N LEU A 65 18.87 -7.24 16.72
CA LEU A 65 17.48 -6.88 16.47
C LEU A 65 17.03 -7.36 15.09
N GLN A 66 15.73 -7.60 14.97
CA GLN A 66 15.07 -8.02 13.76
C GLN A 66 14.29 -6.84 13.20
N PHE A 67 14.45 -6.59 11.90
CA PHE A 67 13.67 -5.61 11.17
C PHE A 67 12.58 -6.31 10.36
N ILE A 68 11.32 -6.09 10.72
CA ILE A 68 10.16 -6.67 10.06
C ILE A 68 9.38 -5.54 9.40
N TYR A 69 9.29 -5.54 8.08
CA TYR A 69 8.44 -4.55 7.40
C TYR A 69 6.96 -4.83 7.75
N LEU A 70 6.21 -3.76 8.01
CA LEU A 70 4.76 -3.80 8.20
C LEU A 70 4.03 -3.29 6.96
N ALA A 71 4.57 -2.23 6.34
CA ALA A 71 3.98 -1.59 5.17
C ALA A 71 5.06 -1.16 4.17
N ARG A 72 4.82 -1.43 2.88
CA ARG A 72 5.68 -1.03 1.77
C ARG A 72 4.90 -0.33 0.67
N THR A 73 5.53 0.57 -0.05
CA THR A 73 4.94 1.10 -1.28
C THR A 73 4.77 0.02 -2.35
N THR A 74 4.06 0.35 -3.42
CA THR A 74 3.96 -0.51 -4.59
C THR A 74 5.25 -0.47 -5.41
N ALA A 75 5.38 -1.41 -6.35
CA ALA A 75 6.44 -1.38 -7.36
C ALA A 75 6.29 -0.22 -8.36
N ARG A 76 5.27 0.62 -8.20
CA ARG A 76 5.04 1.84 -8.97
C ARG A 76 5.21 3.08 -8.08
N SER A 77 6.37 3.19 -7.43
CA SER A 77 6.68 4.27 -6.50
C SER A 77 8.04 4.91 -6.81
N GLY A 78 8.38 5.96 -6.09
CA GLY A 78 9.66 6.64 -6.22
C GLY A 78 9.97 7.52 -5.01
N LEU A 79 11.20 8.03 -4.96
CA LEU A 79 11.67 8.93 -3.91
C LEU A 79 11.87 10.33 -4.47
N LEU A 80 11.34 11.32 -3.77
CA LEU A 80 11.62 12.72 -4.01
C LEU A 80 12.68 13.21 -3.01
N GLY A 81 13.83 13.61 -3.54
CA GLY A 81 14.91 14.28 -2.83
C GLY A 81 14.69 15.79 -2.67
N LYS A 82 15.69 16.48 -2.12
CA LYS A 82 15.67 17.95 -1.99
C LYS A 82 16.02 18.61 -3.35
N PRO A 83 15.46 19.78 -3.67
CA PRO A 83 14.40 20.50 -2.95
C PRO A 83 13.03 19.81 -3.07
N LEU A 84 12.23 19.88 -2.01
CA LEU A 84 10.90 19.27 -1.97
C LEU A 84 9.90 20.14 -2.73
N TYR A 85 9.54 19.73 -3.96
CA TYR A 85 8.46 20.35 -4.72
C TYR A 85 7.27 19.40 -4.81
N VAL A 86 6.29 19.56 -3.92
CA VAL A 86 5.14 18.63 -3.79
C VAL A 86 3.84 19.21 -4.35
N ALA A 87 3.88 20.05 -5.37
CA ALA A 87 2.67 20.65 -5.93
C ALA A 87 1.70 19.62 -6.51
N PHE A 88 0.40 19.84 -6.35
CA PHE A 88 -0.65 18.96 -6.88
C PHE A 88 -0.64 18.91 -8.42
N ASN A 89 -0.24 20.00 -9.08
CA ASN A 89 -0.14 20.12 -10.54
C ASN A 89 1.23 19.66 -11.08
N ARG A 90 2.05 19.01 -10.24
CA ARG A 90 3.37 18.52 -10.65
C ARG A 90 3.25 17.46 -11.75
N THR A 91 3.99 17.65 -12.83
CA THR A 91 4.18 16.63 -13.85
C THR A 91 5.32 15.68 -13.46
N PHE A 92 5.07 14.38 -13.55
CA PHE A 92 6.08 13.35 -13.34
C PHE A 92 6.64 12.90 -14.70
N PRO A 93 7.98 12.86 -14.89
CA PRO A 93 8.55 12.37 -16.13
C PRO A 93 8.26 10.87 -16.34
N PRO A 94 8.33 10.37 -17.59
CA PRO A 94 8.26 8.94 -17.86
C PRO A 94 9.28 8.18 -17.00
N GLY A 95 8.83 7.10 -16.36
CA GLY A 95 9.68 6.29 -15.48
C GLY A 95 9.86 6.81 -14.05
N ALA A 96 9.25 7.94 -13.66
CA ALA A 96 9.33 8.43 -12.28
C ALA A 96 8.79 7.43 -11.24
N PHE A 97 7.82 6.60 -11.62
CA PHE A 97 7.21 5.57 -10.78
C PHE A 97 7.82 4.18 -11.03
N SER A 98 9.11 4.11 -11.31
CA SER A 98 9.82 2.84 -11.57
C SER A 98 10.79 2.46 -10.44
N GLY A 99 10.70 3.12 -9.29
CA GLY A 99 11.51 2.83 -8.11
C GLY A 99 11.10 1.52 -7.42
N PRO A 100 12.00 0.93 -6.62
CA PRO A 100 11.68 -0.24 -5.83
C PRO A 100 10.64 0.08 -4.75
N PRO A 101 9.88 -0.92 -4.26
CA PRO A 101 9.06 -0.77 -3.05
C PRO A 101 9.90 -0.31 -1.85
N GLU A 102 9.48 0.79 -1.24
CA GLU A 102 10.11 1.37 -0.05
C GLU A 102 9.33 0.98 1.20
N THR A 103 10.03 0.68 2.29
CA THR A 103 9.38 0.40 3.58
C THR A 103 8.96 1.71 4.22
N VAL A 104 7.69 1.82 4.62
CA VAL A 104 7.11 3.05 5.21
C VAL A 104 6.54 2.83 6.61
N ALA A 105 6.37 1.58 7.02
CA ALA A 105 6.19 1.18 8.42
C ALA A 105 6.93 -0.12 8.69
N ALA A 106 7.53 -0.25 9.86
CA ALA A 106 8.30 -1.43 10.28
C ALA A 106 8.20 -1.66 11.79
N LEU A 107 8.37 -2.92 12.19
CA LEU A 107 8.63 -3.33 13.56
C LEU A 107 10.13 -3.62 13.69
N VAL A 108 10.74 -3.10 14.75
CA VAL A 108 12.08 -3.46 15.18
C VAL A 108 11.97 -4.13 16.54
N ALA A 109 12.39 -5.39 16.65
CA ALA A 109 12.27 -6.17 17.88
C ALA A 109 13.56 -6.92 18.19
N GLY A 110 13.92 -7.03 19.47
CA GLY A 110 15.13 -7.72 19.90
C GLY A 110 15.75 -7.07 21.12
N ARG A 111 17.03 -7.38 21.37
CA ARG A 111 17.75 -6.86 22.54
C ARG A 111 18.39 -5.51 22.22
N PHE A 112 17.83 -4.45 22.78
CA PHE A 112 18.38 -3.10 22.64
C PHE A 112 19.50 -2.87 23.66
N ARG A 113 20.59 -2.26 23.18
CA ARG A 113 21.73 -1.83 23.99
C ARG A 113 21.63 -0.34 24.27
N THR A 114 22.06 0.09 25.46
CA THR A 114 22.02 1.51 25.85
C THR A 114 23.42 2.12 25.84
N ALA A 115 23.53 3.34 25.32
CA ALA A 115 24.75 4.16 25.44
C ALA A 115 24.84 4.88 26.80
N TYR A 116 23.83 4.75 27.67
CA TYR A 116 23.69 5.49 28.93
C TYR A 116 23.91 4.62 30.17
N LYS A 117 24.47 3.42 30.01
CA LYS A 117 24.66 2.45 31.09
C LYS A 117 25.35 3.04 32.33
N ASP A 118 26.29 3.97 32.12
CA ASP A 118 27.08 4.59 33.19
C ASP A 118 26.51 5.94 33.65
N LYS A 119 25.45 6.45 33.00
CA LYS A 119 24.86 7.77 33.27
C LYS A 119 23.56 7.70 34.06
N ASP A 120 22.84 6.59 33.95
CA ASP A 120 21.57 6.38 34.66
C ASP A 120 21.37 4.88 34.93
N PRO A 121 21.43 4.43 36.20
CA PRO A 121 21.24 3.03 36.56
C PRO A 121 19.81 2.50 36.30
N GLU A 122 18.83 3.38 36.06
CA GLU A 122 17.47 2.99 35.67
C GLU A 122 17.38 2.59 34.19
N VAL A 123 18.31 3.07 33.35
CA VAL A 123 18.33 2.74 31.92
C VAL A 123 18.97 1.37 31.71
N LYS A 124 18.11 0.36 31.55
CA LYS A 124 18.52 -1.03 31.36
C LYS A 124 18.47 -1.45 29.89
N GLU A 125 19.41 -2.31 29.50
CA GLU A 125 19.30 -3.09 28.27
C GLU A 125 18.22 -4.16 28.42
N GLY A 126 17.55 -4.49 27.33
CA GLY A 126 16.49 -5.49 27.38
C GLY A 126 15.92 -5.83 26.03
N THR A 127 15.13 -6.89 26.01
CA THR A 127 14.31 -7.23 24.84
C THR A 127 13.12 -6.29 24.80
N THR A 128 12.97 -5.54 23.71
CA THR A 128 11.82 -4.67 23.49
C THR A 128 11.44 -4.65 22.01
N ARG A 129 10.34 -3.99 21.70
CA ARG A 129 9.74 -3.90 20.38
C ARG A 129 9.40 -2.42 20.11
N ILE A 130 9.68 -1.95 18.91
CA ILE A 130 9.42 -0.58 18.47
C ILE A 130 8.70 -0.64 17.12
N VAL A 131 7.53 -0.02 17.03
CA VAL A 131 6.87 0.24 15.74
C VAL A 131 7.30 1.60 15.25
N VAL A 132 7.85 1.66 14.03
CA VAL A 132 8.28 2.89 13.37
C VAL A 132 7.39 3.12 12.15
N VAL A 133 6.82 4.32 12.05
CA VAL A 133 6.05 4.77 10.88
C VAL A 133 6.72 6.01 10.30
N GLY A 134 6.92 6.03 8.99
CA GLY A 134 7.59 7.13 8.29
C GLY A 134 6.76 8.40 8.13
N ASN A 135 5.65 8.56 8.87
CA ASN A 135 4.73 9.67 8.78
C ASN A 135 4.34 10.12 10.20
N ALA A 136 4.57 11.40 10.49
CA ALA A 136 4.26 11.99 11.79
C ALA A 136 2.77 12.29 11.97
N GLU A 137 2.05 12.49 10.86
CA GLU A 137 0.65 12.94 10.85
C GLU A 137 -0.35 11.78 10.94
N LEU A 138 0.11 10.52 11.06
CA LEU A 138 -0.77 9.33 11.04
C LEU A 138 -1.88 9.40 12.09
N ALA A 139 -1.55 9.96 13.25
CA ALA A 139 -2.45 10.09 14.40
C ALA A 139 -3.25 11.40 14.39
N ASP A 140 -3.01 12.29 13.43
CA ASP A 140 -3.76 13.54 13.31
C ASP A 140 -5.19 13.26 12.82
N ASP A 141 -6.12 14.15 13.17
CA ASP A 141 -7.55 14.01 12.90
C ASP A 141 -7.89 13.72 11.43
N ASP A 142 -7.13 14.28 10.49
CA ASP A 142 -7.35 14.10 9.06
C ASP A 142 -6.91 12.72 8.56
N PHE A 143 -5.81 12.18 9.09
CA PHE A 143 -5.26 10.90 8.66
C PHE A 143 -5.80 9.73 9.47
N ILE A 144 -6.14 9.90 10.74
CA ILE A 144 -6.69 8.80 11.55
C ILE A 144 -8.06 8.35 11.04
N LYS A 145 -8.84 9.29 10.46
CA LYS A 145 -10.13 9.04 9.80
C LYS A 145 -9.99 8.41 8.42
N ALA A 146 -8.80 8.41 7.82
CA ALA A 146 -8.58 7.72 6.58
C ALA A 146 -8.86 6.21 6.78
N PRO A 147 -9.43 5.52 5.77
CA PRO A 147 -9.79 4.12 5.92
C PRO A 147 -8.63 3.28 6.45
N GLU A 148 -8.89 2.48 7.48
CA GLU A 148 -7.97 1.53 8.13
C GLU A 148 -6.77 2.14 8.89
N ASN A 149 -6.50 3.44 8.82
CA ASN A 149 -5.39 4.08 9.55
C ASN A 149 -5.57 3.96 11.07
N GLY A 150 -6.73 4.34 11.61
CA GLY A 150 -7.01 4.20 13.05
C GLY A 150 -6.94 2.74 13.53
N LYS A 151 -7.36 1.79 12.68
CA LYS A 151 -7.26 0.36 12.99
C LYS A 151 -5.81 -0.11 13.11
N PHE A 152 -4.94 0.32 12.18
CA PHE A 152 -3.52 0.02 12.25
C PHE A 152 -2.86 0.61 13.49
N LEU A 153 -3.19 1.86 13.84
CA LEU A 153 -2.66 2.51 15.04
C LEU A 153 -3.06 1.71 16.29
N LEU A 154 -4.34 1.34 16.40
CA LEU A 154 -4.83 0.55 17.52
C LEU A 154 -4.18 -0.84 17.57
N ASN A 155 -4.04 -1.54 16.43
CA ASN A 155 -3.32 -2.80 16.36
C ASN A 155 -1.84 -2.65 16.79
N ALA A 156 -1.18 -1.54 16.44
CA ALA A 156 0.20 -1.29 16.84
C ALA A 156 0.31 -1.03 18.35
N VAL A 157 -0.61 -0.25 18.92
CA VAL A 157 -0.68 -0.01 20.37
C VAL A 157 -0.95 -1.30 21.14
N ASP A 158 -1.98 -2.06 20.74
CA ASP A 158 -2.34 -3.35 21.35
C ASP A 158 -1.14 -4.31 21.32
N TYR A 159 -0.41 -4.37 20.19
CA TYR A 159 0.79 -5.21 20.05
C TYR A 159 1.95 -4.76 20.94
N LEU A 160 2.16 -3.45 21.09
CA LEU A 160 3.21 -2.89 21.95
C LEU A 160 2.87 -3.00 23.44
N ALA A 161 1.58 -3.06 23.78
CA ALA A 161 1.08 -3.31 25.13
C ALA A 161 1.01 -4.80 25.49
N GLU A 162 1.50 -5.68 24.61
CA GLU A 162 1.43 -7.15 24.73
C GLU A 162 0.00 -7.72 24.83
N ASP A 163 -1.01 -6.98 24.37
CA ASP A 163 -2.40 -7.42 24.29
C ASP A 163 -2.76 -7.92 22.88
N GLU A 164 -2.07 -8.96 22.43
CA GLU A 164 -2.29 -9.57 21.13
C GLU A 164 -3.68 -10.22 20.98
N SER A 165 -4.35 -10.46 22.12
CA SER A 165 -5.67 -11.07 22.21
C SER A 165 -6.77 -10.19 21.60
N LEU A 166 -6.72 -8.87 21.85
CA LEU A 166 -7.69 -7.90 21.34
C LEU A 166 -7.64 -7.74 19.81
N ILE A 167 -6.44 -7.81 19.23
CA ILE A 167 -6.23 -7.73 17.77
C ILE A 167 -6.90 -8.92 17.07
N SER A 168 -6.82 -10.11 17.68
CA SER A 168 -7.37 -11.34 17.10
C SER A 168 -8.89 -11.28 16.92
N ILE A 169 -9.62 -10.65 17.85
CA ILE A 169 -11.08 -10.55 17.84
C ILE A 169 -11.55 -9.63 16.70
N ARG A 170 -10.91 -8.47 16.51
CA ARG A 170 -11.24 -7.50 15.44
C ARG A 170 -11.04 -8.08 14.03
N SER A 171 -10.07 -8.99 13.89
CA SER A 171 -9.67 -9.58 12.61
C SER A 171 -10.67 -10.58 12.00
N LYS A 172 -11.73 -10.96 12.74
CA LYS A 172 -12.76 -11.93 12.33
C LYS A 172 -13.88 -11.34 11.45
N GLN A 173 -13.92 -10.02 11.25
CA GLN A 173 -14.91 -9.37 10.38
C GLN A 173 -14.58 -9.55 8.88
N VAL A 174 -15.61 -9.45 8.03
CA VAL A 174 -15.53 -9.67 6.58
C VAL A 174 -14.53 -8.70 5.95
N LYS A 175 -13.49 -9.24 5.31
CA LYS A 175 -12.38 -8.48 4.70
C LYS A 175 -12.66 -8.21 3.23
N THR A 176 -12.58 -6.96 2.79
CA THR A 176 -12.38 -6.63 1.38
C THR A 176 -10.91 -6.77 1.04
N ARG A 177 -10.58 -7.51 -0.02
CA ARG A 177 -9.19 -7.73 -0.45
C ARG A 177 -8.90 -6.81 -1.64
N PRO A 178 -8.18 -5.70 -1.48
CA PRO A 178 -7.85 -4.84 -2.60
C PRO A 178 -7.00 -5.60 -3.62
N ILE A 179 -7.38 -5.52 -4.89
CA ILE A 179 -6.64 -6.16 -5.98
C ILE A 179 -5.27 -5.48 -6.10
N LYS A 180 -4.19 -6.26 -6.10
CA LYS A 180 -2.83 -5.75 -6.29
C LYS A 180 -2.74 -5.06 -7.66
N LYS A 181 -2.22 -3.83 -7.71
CA LYS A 181 -1.96 -3.14 -8.99
C LYS A 181 -0.86 -3.89 -9.76
N VAL A 182 -1.20 -4.42 -10.92
CA VAL A 182 -0.26 -5.10 -11.83
C VAL A 182 0.45 -4.08 -12.75
N SER A 183 1.46 -4.54 -13.50
CA SER A 183 2.11 -3.67 -14.49
C SER A 183 1.10 -3.20 -15.55
N ALA A 184 1.31 -2.00 -16.10
CA ALA A 184 0.37 -1.41 -17.06
C ALA A 184 0.18 -2.28 -18.33
N GLY A 185 1.21 -3.04 -18.73
CA GLY A 185 1.12 -3.99 -19.84
C GLY A 185 0.25 -5.19 -19.50
N LEU A 186 0.47 -5.82 -18.34
CA LEU A 186 -0.33 -6.95 -17.88
C LEU A 186 -1.78 -6.55 -17.63
N GLU A 187 -2.03 -5.35 -17.08
CA GLU A 187 -3.37 -4.80 -16.91
C GLU A 187 -4.13 -4.72 -18.24
N LYS A 188 -3.48 -4.21 -19.30
CA LYS A 188 -4.07 -4.15 -20.64
C LYS A 188 -4.35 -5.54 -21.20
N VAL A 189 -3.39 -6.46 -21.11
CA VAL A 189 -3.57 -7.84 -21.60
C VAL A 189 -4.75 -8.51 -20.91
N ILE A 190 -4.81 -8.45 -19.57
CA ILE A 190 -5.93 -9.01 -18.80
C ILE A 190 -7.24 -8.35 -19.22
N ARG A 191 -7.29 -7.01 -19.31
CA ARG A 191 -8.49 -6.27 -19.73
C ARG A 191 -8.98 -6.69 -21.11
N TYR A 192 -8.09 -6.71 -22.12
CA TYR A 192 -8.46 -7.10 -23.47
C TYR A 192 -8.81 -8.58 -23.57
N ALA A 193 -8.11 -9.46 -22.86
CA ALA A 193 -8.43 -10.88 -22.81
C ALA A 193 -9.84 -11.09 -22.24
N THR A 194 -10.19 -10.47 -21.12
CA THR A 194 -11.53 -10.61 -20.53
C THR A 194 -12.65 -10.09 -21.45
N ILE A 195 -12.39 -9.06 -22.26
CA ILE A 195 -13.36 -8.50 -23.20
C ILE A 195 -13.47 -9.35 -24.48
N LEU A 196 -12.35 -9.79 -25.05
CA LEU A 196 -12.30 -10.44 -26.36
C LEU A 196 -12.47 -11.96 -26.30
N LEU A 197 -12.06 -12.61 -25.20
CA LEU A 197 -12.07 -14.07 -25.10
C LEU A 197 -13.49 -14.67 -25.19
N PRO A 198 -14.53 -14.15 -24.52
CA PRO A 198 -15.87 -14.74 -24.63
C PRO A 198 -16.46 -14.67 -26.05
N PRO A 199 -16.44 -13.52 -26.77
CA PRO A 199 -16.89 -13.47 -28.17
C PRO A 199 -16.09 -14.41 -29.09
N VAL A 200 -14.77 -14.47 -28.92
CA VAL A 200 -13.91 -15.35 -29.72
C VAL A 200 -14.29 -16.82 -29.51
N ILE A 201 -14.52 -17.25 -28.27
CA ILE A 201 -14.97 -18.62 -27.96
C ILE A 201 -16.31 -18.93 -28.65
N VAL A 202 -17.26 -18.00 -28.62
CA VAL A 202 -18.58 -18.19 -29.25
C VAL A 202 -18.45 -18.30 -30.77
N VAL A 203 -17.68 -17.43 -31.40
CA VAL A 203 -17.49 -17.41 -32.86
C VAL A 203 -16.76 -18.66 -33.34
N PHE A 204 -15.65 -19.03 -32.70
CA PHE A 204 -14.92 -20.25 -33.06
C PHE A 204 -15.70 -21.52 -32.75
N GLY A 205 -16.35 -21.60 -31.58
CA GLY A 205 -17.24 -22.71 -31.24
C GLY A 205 -18.38 -22.87 -32.25
N GLY A 206 -18.98 -21.76 -32.68
CA GLY A 206 -19.99 -21.72 -33.72
C GLY A 206 -19.47 -22.25 -35.07
N MET A 207 -18.28 -21.81 -35.50
CA MET A 207 -17.66 -22.29 -36.75
C MET A 207 -17.36 -23.80 -36.72
N VAL A 208 -16.84 -24.31 -35.60
CA VAL A 208 -16.55 -25.74 -35.43
C VAL A 208 -17.83 -26.56 -35.49
N ILE A 209 -18.87 -26.17 -34.74
CA ILE A 209 -20.17 -26.87 -34.74
C ILE A 209 -20.80 -26.81 -36.13
N TRP A 210 -20.71 -25.68 -36.83
CA TRP A 210 -21.22 -25.52 -38.18
C TRP A 210 -20.51 -26.45 -39.18
N GLY A 211 -19.17 -26.53 -39.12
CA GLY A 211 -18.38 -27.44 -39.96
C GLY A 211 -18.71 -28.92 -39.72
N LEU A 212 -18.82 -29.33 -38.45
CA LEU A 212 -19.19 -30.70 -38.07
C LEU A 212 -20.61 -31.07 -38.54
N ARG A 213 -21.56 -30.12 -38.49
CA ARG A 213 -22.93 -30.33 -39.00
C ARG A 213 -22.98 -30.42 -40.52
N ARG A 214 -22.13 -29.68 -41.23
CA ARG A 214 -22.07 -29.72 -42.70
C ARG A 214 -21.58 -31.07 -43.22
N SER A 215 -20.57 -31.66 -42.58
CA SER A 215 -20.06 -32.99 -42.97
C SER A 215 -21.11 -34.10 -42.81
N ARG A 216 -22.01 -34.02 -41.82
CA ARG A 216 -23.10 -34.99 -41.63
C ARG A 216 -24.24 -34.90 -42.65
N ARG A 217 -24.38 -33.79 -43.38
CA ARG A 217 -25.44 -33.62 -44.41
C ARG A 217 -25.04 -34.15 -45.79
N VAL A 218 -23.78 -34.52 -45.99
CA VAL A 218 -23.23 -34.96 -47.29
C VAL A 218 -23.18 -36.51 -47.37
N GLN A 219 -23.70 -37.22 -46.37
CA GLN A 219 -23.69 -38.70 -46.29
C GLN A 219 -25.10 -39.34 -46.31
N LEU A 220 -26.10 -38.65 -46.83
CA LEU A 220 -27.44 -39.18 -47.15
C LEU A 220 -27.73 -38.91 -48.63
#